data_AF-A0A0W8FKD9-F1
#
_entry.id   AF-A0A0W8FKD9-F1
#
_cell.length_a   1.000
_cell.length_b   1.000
_cell.length_c   1.000
_cell.angle_alpha   90.00
_cell.angle_beta   90.00
_cell.angle_gamma   90.00
#
_symmetry.space_group_name_H-M   'P 1'
#
loop_
_entity.id
_entity.type
_entity.pdbx_description
1 polymer ?
#
loop_
_entity_poly.entity_id
_entity_poly.type
_entity_poly.pdbx_seq_one_letter_code
_entity_poly.pdbx_strand_id
1 'polypeptide(L)'
;MSPESWLTAEVAGPKKASVITKPEIADAMIKRAKRPVLVVGNIATEIDLEDRKLIDYLIDLAKRCQIKVVATAHTNAAFLERDFAPDAVMSAVDIANRLADPDWKGVDGKGAHDLAIFVGLPYQMAWTILSGLKHFAPHLKTISLDNVYQPNARWSFSNISIKDWIMNLKSIIGNQET
;
A
#
# COMPACT_ATOMS: atom_id res chain seq x y z
N MET A 1 1.52 20.86 -5.31
CA MET A 1 0.89 20.91 -3.96
C MET A 1 1.95 20.55 -2.93
N SER A 2 1.94 21.21 -1.77
CA SER A 2 2.88 20.94 -0.66
C SER A 2 2.64 19.55 -0.04
N PRO A 3 3.68 18.89 0.51
CA PRO A 3 3.54 17.63 1.26
C PRO A 3 2.99 17.89 2.66
N GLU A 4 1.76 18.39 2.72
CA GLU A 4 1.03 18.56 3.96
C GLU A 4 0.25 17.28 4.28
N SER A 5 0.22 16.95 5.56
CA SER A 5 -0.59 15.85 6.07
C SER A 5 -2.05 16.08 5.68
N TRP A 6 -2.75 15.02 5.30
CA TRP A 6 -4.18 15.11 5.00
C TRP A 6 -4.98 15.45 6.26
N LEU A 7 -4.49 15.03 7.43
CA LEU A 7 -5.08 15.39 8.71
C LEU A 7 -4.59 16.77 9.15
N THR A 8 -5.52 17.70 9.31
CA THR A 8 -5.24 19.06 9.80
C THR A 8 -4.53 19.02 11.15
N ALA A 9 -3.51 19.86 11.31
CA ALA A 9 -2.70 20.01 12.54
C ALA A 9 -1.87 18.78 12.94
N GLU A 10 -1.70 17.80 12.05
CA GLU A 10 -0.86 16.63 12.30
C GLU A 10 0.64 16.97 12.18
N VAL A 11 1.45 16.41 13.09
CA VAL A 11 2.90 16.61 13.12
C VAL A 11 3.62 15.24 13.17
N ALA A 12 4.04 14.76 12.01
CA ALA A 12 4.75 13.48 11.86
C ALA A 12 6.21 13.47 12.34
N GLY A 13 6.64 14.54 13.03
CA GLY A 13 8.03 14.76 13.43
C GLY A 13 8.96 15.19 12.28
N PRO A 14 10.28 15.17 12.49
CA PRO A 14 11.25 15.72 11.54
C PRO A 14 11.46 14.85 10.29
N LYS A 15 11.17 13.55 10.37
CA LYS A 15 11.27 12.62 9.25
C LYS A 15 9.88 12.35 8.68
N LYS A 16 9.65 12.85 7.46
CA LYS A 16 8.41 12.67 6.69
C LYS A 16 8.67 11.85 5.42
N ALA A 17 7.61 11.26 4.89
CA ALA A 17 7.65 10.51 3.64
C ALA A 17 8.21 11.34 2.48
N SER A 18 9.08 10.74 1.67
CA SER A 18 9.43 11.33 0.37
C SER A 18 8.22 11.29 -0.57
N VAL A 19 7.97 12.39 -1.26
CA VAL A 19 6.83 12.50 -2.18
C VAL A 19 7.15 11.74 -3.47
N ILE A 20 6.24 10.88 -3.88
CA ILE A 20 6.25 10.25 -5.19
C ILE A 20 5.69 11.28 -6.18
N THR A 21 6.59 12.00 -6.86
CA THR A 21 6.22 13.02 -7.86
C THR A 21 5.88 12.44 -9.22
N LYS A 22 6.27 11.18 -9.46
CA LYS A 22 6.17 10.48 -10.74
C LYS A 22 5.86 9.00 -10.48
N PRO A 23 4.85 8.41 -11.13
CA PRO A 23 4.46 7.01 -10.90
C PRO A 23 5.61 6.02 -11.18
N GLU A 24 6.52 6.35 -12.09
CA GLU A 24 7.68 5.52 -12.45
C GLU A 24 8.63 5.30 -11.26
N ILE A 25 8.65 6.22 -10.29
CA ILE A 25 9.44 6.06 -9.06
C ILE A 25 8.86 4.91 -8.23
N ALA A 26 7.54 4.88 -8.05
CA ALA A 26 6.87 3.80 -7.33
C ALA A 26 7.02 2.47 -8.08
N ASP A 27 6.81 2.46 -9.40
CA ASP A 27 7.01 1.28 -10.24
C ASP A 27 8.43 0.71 -10.10
N ALA A 28 9.46 1.56 -10.19
CA ALA A 28 10.85 1.15 -10.04
C ALA A 28 11.15 0.62 -8.62
N MET A 29 10.57 1.22 -7.58
CA MET A 29 10.72 0.73 -6.21
C MET A 29 10.09 -0.64 -6.02
N ILE A 30 8.89 -0.85 -6.54
CA ILE A 30 8.16 -2.13 -6.44
C ILE A 30 8.91 -3.21 -7.20
N LYS A 31 9.36 -2.95 -8.44
CA LYS A 31 10.14 -3.90 -9.25
C LYS A 31 11.49 -4.29 -8.65
N ARG A 32 12.13 -3.38 -7.91
CA ARG A 32 13.43 -3.64 -7.25
C ARG A 32 13.29 -4.35 -5.91
N ALA A 33 12.09 -4.38 -5.33
CA ALA A 33 11.86 -5.07 -4.07
C ALA A 33 12.01 -6.58 -4.28
N LYS A 34 12.73 -7.24 -3.38
CA LYS A 34 12.96 -8.68 -3.45
C LYS A 34 11.73 -9.47 -3.04
N ARG A 35 11.00 -8.97 -2.03
CA ARG A 35 9.84 -9.63 -1.43
C ARG A 35 8.79 -8.59 -1.03
N PRO A 36 8.15 -7.91 -1.99
CA PRO A 36 7.13 -6.93 -1.68
C PRO A 36 5.87 -7.61 -1.12
N VAL A 37 5.19 -6.92 -0.21
CA VAL A 37 3.85 -7.26 0.28
C VAL A 37 2.90 -6.08 0.12
N LEU A 38 1.70 -6.35 -0.36
CA LEU A 38 0.60 -5.41 -0.53
C LEU A 38 -0.44 -5.67 0.56
N VAL A 39 -0.64 -4.70 1.44
CA VAL A 39 -1.64 -4.70 2.50
C VAL A 39 -2.84 -3.90 2.04
N VAL A 40 -3.98 -4.57 1.90
CA VAL A 40 -5.19 -3.98 1.32
C VAL A 40 -6.26 -3.76 2.39
N GLY A 41 -6.68 -2.51 2.55
CA GLY A 41 -7.73 -2.10 3.48
C GLY A 41 -9.14 -2.11 2.88
N ASN A 42 -10.15 -1.97 3.73
CA ASN A 42 -11.57 -2.05 3.36
C ASN A 42 -12.00 -0.98 2.34
N ILE A 43 -11.37 0.19 2.32
CA ILE A 43 -11.74 1.25 1.38
C ILE A 43 -11.53 0.79 -0.08
N ALA A 44 -10.67 -0.21 -0.32
CA ALA A 44 -10.47 -0.78 -1.64
C ALA A 44 -11.73 -1.44 -2.25
N THR A 45 -12.69 -1.86 -1.44
CA THR A 45 -13.98 -2.41 -1.90
C THR A 45 -15.06 -1.35 -2.05
N GLU A 46 -14.82 -0.15 -1.53
CA GLU A 46 -15.78 0.96 -1.50
C GLU A 46 -15.55 1.93 -2.66
N ILE A 47 -14.30 2.21 -3.01
CA ILE A 47 -13.96 3.19 -4.04
C ILE A 47 -14.14 2.61 -5.45
N ASP A 48 -14.99 3.27 -6.23
CA ASP A 48 -15.10 3.08 -7.67
C ASP A 48 -14.10 4.01 -8.39
N LEU A 49 -13.30 3.43 -9.29
CA LEU A 49 -12.28 4.09 -10.09
C LEU A 49 -12.60 3.83 -11.57
N GLU A 50 -13.31 4.79 -12.18
CA GLU A 50 -13.93 4.65 -13.50
C GLU A 50 -14.97 3.51 -13.51
N ASP A 51 -14.74 2.44 -14.26
CA ASP A 51 -15.63 1.30 -14.48
C ASP A 51 -15.33 0.11 -13.55
N ARG A 52 -14.24 0.18 -12.76
CA ARG A 52 -13.77 -0.89 -11.86
C ARG A 52 -13.58 -0.38 -10.44
N LYS A 53 -13.55 -1.27 -9.45
CA LYS A 53 -13.25 -0.89 -8.05
C LYS A 53 -11.74 -0.79 -7.83
N LEU A 54 -11.29 -0.05 -6.82
CA LEU A 54 -9.86 0.03 -6.48
C LEU A 54 -9.21 -1.36 -6.33
N ILE A 55 -9.90 -2.31 -5.70
CA ILE A 55 -9.41 -3.69 -5.54
C ILE A 55 -9.02 -4.36 -6.86
N ASP A 56 -9.70 -4.02 -7.96
CA ASP A 56 -9.42 -4.55 -9.29
C ASP A 56 -8.03 -4.13 -9.80
N TYR A 57 -7.69 -2.85 -9.63
CA TYR A 57 -6.37 -2.31 -9.95
C TYR A 57 -5.27 -2.92 -9.04
N LEU A 58 -5.60 -3.18 -7.78
CA LEU A 58 -4.66 -3.80 -6.83
C LEU A 58 -4.36 -5.26 -7.16
N ILE A 59 -5.34 -6.00 -7.69
CA ILE A 59 -5.14 -7.36 -8.23
C ILE A 59 -4.21 -7.31 -9.43
N ASP A 60 -4.42 -6.38 -10.37
CA ASP A 60 -3.59 -6.24 -11.57
C ASP A 60 -2.13 -5.89 -11.20
N LEU A 61 -1.95 -4.98 -10.24
CA LEU A 61 -0.64 -4.64 -9.68
C LEU A 61 0.04 -5.86 -9.05
N ALA A 62 -0.70 -6.60 -8.20
CA ALA A 62 -0.17 -7.77 -7.52
C ALA A 62 0.26 -8.87 -8.51
N LYS A 63 -0.55 -9.14 -9.54
CA LYS A 63 -0.23 -10.11 -10.60
C LYS A 63 1.01 -9.70 -11.39
N ARG A 64 1.07 -8.45 -11.87
CA ARG A 64 2.20 -7.95 -12.66
C ARG A 64 3.53 -8.02 -11.92
N CYS A 65 3.52 -7.60 -10.67
CA CYS A 65 4.74 -7.48 -9.87
C CYS A 65 4.99 -8.67 -8.95
N GLN A 66 4.17 -9.73 -9.07
CA GLN A 66 4.24 -10.94 -8.24
C GLN A 66 4.27 -10.60 -6.73
N ILE A 67 3.42 -9.65 -6.32
CA ILE A 67 3.38 -9.13 -4.96
C ILE A 67 2.53 -10.03 -4.08
N LYS A 68 3.01 -10.29 -2.86
CA LYS A 68 2.23 -11.00 -1.86
C LYS A 68 1.08 -10.14 -1.33
N VAL A 69 -0.13 -10.66 -1.27
CA VAL A 69 -1.31 -9.87 -0.88
C VAL A 69 -1.82 -10.29 0.49
N VAL A 70 -2.00 -9.30 1.37
CA VAL A 70 -2.67 -9.45 2.65
C VAL A 70 -4.02 -8.73 2.60
N ALA A 71 -5.09 -9.51 2.64
CA ALA A 71 -6.44 -9.00 2.77
C ALA A 71 -6.73 -8.68 4.24
N THR A 72 -7.17 -7.45 4.50
CA THR A 72 -7.59 -7.01 5.84
C THR A 72 -9.09 -6.78 5.92
N ALA A 73 -9.65 -6.76 7.14
CA ALA A 73 -11.08 -6.59 7.38
C ALA A 73 -11.92 -7.56 6.52
N HIS A 74 -12.93 -7.05 5.81
CA HIS A 74 -13.83 -7.85 4.97
C HIS A 74 -13.36 -7.98 3.50
N THR A 75 -12.18 -7.46 3.14
CA THR A 75 -11.70 -7.43 1.74
C THR A 75 -11.50 -8.83 1.13
N ASN A 76 -11.30 -9.86 1.95
CA ASN A 76 -11.11 -11.23 1.48
C ASN A 76 -12.28 -11.71 0.60
N ALA A 77 -13.52 -11.41 0.97
CA ALA A 77 -14.68 -11.81 0.16
C ALA A 77 -14.62 -11.19 -1.25
N ALA A 78 -14.31 -9.90 -1.33
CA ALA A 78 -14.22 -9.17 -2.59
C ALA A 78 -13.06 -9.64 -3.49
N PHE A 79 -11.96 -10.16 -2.90
CA PHE A 79 -10.89 -10.81 -3.64
C PHE A 79 -11.34 -12.16 -4.23
N LEU A 80 -12.01 -12.98 -3.43
CA LEU A 80 -12.48 -14.30 -3.87
C LEU A 80 -13.55 -14.21 -4.96
N GLU A 81 -14.43 -13.21 -4.90
CA GLU A 81 -15.39 -12.91 -5.98
C GLU A 81 -14.73 -12.60 -7.34
N ARG A 82 -13.42 -12.28 -7.33
CA ARG A 82 -12.62 -11.95 -8.51
C ARG A 82 -11.62 -13.07 -8.85
N ASP A 83 -11.87 -14.27 -8.35
CA ASP A 83 -10.99 -15.44 -8.51
C ASP A 83 -9.54 -15.17 -8.12
N PHE A 84 -9.34 -14.31 -7.11
CA PHE A 84 -8.03 -13.99 -6.57
C PHE A 84 -7.96 -14.41 -5.10
N ALA A 85 -7.08 -15.36 -4.78
CA ALA A 85 -6.84 -15.77 -3.40
C ALA A 85 -5.70 -14.93 -2.79
N PRO A 86 -5.94 -14.12 -1.75
CA PRO A 86 -4.87 -13.45 -1.00
C PRO A 86 -3.93 -14.48 -0.36
N ASP A 87 -2.65 -14.13 -0.21
CA ASP A 87 -1.66 -15.00 0.46
C ASP A 87 -1.92 -15.13 1.96
N ALA A 88 -2.55 -14.13 2.57
CA ALA A 88 -3.01 -14.19 3.95
C ALA A 88 -4.22 -13.29 4.21
N VAL A 89 -4.99 -13.65 5.24
CA VAL A 89 -6.10 -12.85 5.76
C VAL A 89 -5.83 -12.57 7.23
N MET A 90 -5.67 -11.30 7.60
CA MET A 90 -5.44 -10.88 8.98
C MET A 90 -5.79 -9.41 9.17
N SER A 91 -5.89 -8.95 10.42
CA SER A 91 -6.15 -7.53 10.68
C SER A 91 -4.97 -6.65 10.25
N ALA A 92 -5.25 -5.38 9.93
CA ALA A 92 -4.21 -4.41 9.58
C ALA A 92 -3.17 -4.22 10.70
N VAL A 93 -3.59 -4.38 11.96
CA VAL A 93 -2.72 -4.31 13.13
C VAL A 93 -1.85 -5.56 13.27
N ASP A 94 -2.39 -6.76 13.00
CA ASP A 94 -1.60 -8.00 13.08
C ASP A 94 -0.50 -8.03 12.01
N ILE A 95 -0.83 -7.68 10.75
CA ILE A 95 0.19 -7.61 9.70
C ILE A 95 1.26 -6.54 10.01
N ALA A 96 0.88 -5.40 10.59
CA ALA A 96 1.84 -4.39 11.02
C ALA A 96 2.80 -4.91 12.09
N ASN A 97 2.29 -5.60 13.11
CA ASN A 97 3.11 -6.21 14.15
C ASN A 97 4.07 -7.25 13.58
N ARG A 98 3.57 -8.12 12.69
CA ARG A 98 4.39 -9.13 11.99
C ARG A 98 5.48 -8.51 11.13
N LEU A 99 5.18 -7.42 10.44
CA LEU A 99 6.14 -6.68 9.62
C LEU A 99 7.25 -6.00 10.44
N ALA A 100 6.95 -5.63 11.69
CA ALA A 100 7.93 -5.07 12.62
C ALA A 100 8.88 -6.14 13.19
N ASP A 101 8.46 -7.40 13.23
CA ASP A 101 9.29 -8.52 13.70
C ASP A 101 10.35 -8.90 12.65
N PRO A 102 11.66 -8.71 12.92
CA PRO A 102 12.72 -9.07 11.98
C PRO A 102 12.85 -10.59 11.78
N ASP A 103 12.35 -11.41 12.71
CA ASP A 103 12.44 -12.86 12.66
C ASP A 103 11.27 -13.51 11.90
N TRP A 104 10.19 -12.76 11.66
CA TRP A 104 9.02 -13.24 10.93
C TRP A 104 9.38 -13.67 9.50
N LYS A 105 8.95 -14.87 9.11
CA LYS A 105 9.29 -15.48 7.81
C LYS A 105 8.35 -15.07 6.67
N GLY A 106 7.62 -13.97 6.83
CA GLY A 106 6.69 -13.47 5.82
C GLY A 106 5.41 -14.30 5.71
N VAL A 107 4.48 -13.84 4.88
CA VAL A 107 3.14 -14.44 4.75
C VAL A 107 3.16 -15.86 4.18
N ASP A 108 4.18 -16.18 3.40
CA ASP A 108 4.37 -17.48 2.75
C ASP A 108 5.41 -18.37 3.46
N GLY A 109 5.97 -17.91 4.58
CA GLY A 109 7.03 -18.60 5.32
C GLY A 109 8.39 -18.62 4.63
N LYS A 110 8.59 -17.91 3.51
CA LYS A 110 9.81 -17.95 2.68
C LYS A 110 10.78 -16.79 2.94
N GLY A 111 10.57 -16.03 4.00
CA GLY A 111 11.46 -14.96 4.45
C GLY A 111 10.76 -13.60 4.56
N ALA A 112 11.41 -12.71 5.31
CA ALA A 112 10.91 -11.36 5.60
C ALA A 112 10.69 -10.52 4.32
N HIS A 113 9.77 -9.57 4.42
CA HIS A 113 9.48 -8.59 3.36
C HIS A 113 10.42 -7.39 3.45
N ASP A 114 10.89 -6.89 2.31
CA ASP A 114 11.76 -5.70 2.24
C ASP A 114 11.00 -4.44 1.81
N LEU A 115 9.76 -4.60 1.32
CA LEU A 115 8.85 -3.53 0.96
C LEU A 115 7.41 -3.89 1.39
N ALA A 116 6.76 -3.01 2.14
CA ALA A 116 5.34 -3.06 2.43
C ALA A 116 4.61 -1.89 1.74
N ILE A 117 3.56 -2.21 0.99
CA ILE A 117 2.73 -1.27 0.24
C ILE A 117 1.37 -1.25 0.92
N PHE A 118 0.91 -0.08 1.33
CA PHE A 118 -0.38 0.10 1.99
C PHE A 118 -1.32 0.86 1.07
N VAL A 119 -2.53 0.33 0.87
CA VAL A 119 -3.59 0.95 0.08
C VAL A 119 -4.97 0.67 0.68
N GLY A 120 -5.84 1.68 0.72
CA GLY A 120 -7.24 1.52 1.08
C GLY A 120 -7.50 1.28 2.57
N LEU A 121 -6.54 1.59 3.44
CA LEU A 121 -6.78 1.58 4.90
C LEU A 121 -7.40 2.92 5.33
N PRO A 122 -8.24 2.95 6.39
CA PRO A 122 -8.66 4.21 7.00
C PRO A 122 -7.45 5.08 7.36
N TYR A 123 -7.49 6.38 7.02
CA TYR A 123 -6.32 7.25 7.07
C TYR A 123 -5.60 7.21 8.42
N GLN A 124 -6.34 7.37 9.52
CA GLN A 124 -5.77 7.39 10.88
C GLN A 124 -5.17 6.04 11.27
N MET A 125 -5.74 4.94 10.77
CA MET A 125 -5.22 3.59 11.01
C MET A 125 -3.90 3.40 10.27
N ALA A 126 -3.86 3.72 8.97
CA ALA A 126 -2.64 3.70 8.17
C ALA A 126 -1.56 4.60 8.78
N TRP A 127 -1.94 5.82 9.20
CA TRP A 127 -1.04 6.77 9.84
C TRP A 127 -0.38 6.18 11.10
N THR A 128 -1.16 5.50 11.94
CA THR A 128 -0.70 4.89 13.19
C THR A 128 0.21 3.69 12.92
N ILE A 129 -0.20 2.80 12.02
CA ILE A 129 0.58 1.62 11.59
C ILE A 129 1.92 2.06 11.01
N LEU A 130 1.91 3.02 10.09
CA LEU A 130 3.10 3.53 9.44
C LEU A 130 4.03 4.22 10.44
N SER A 131 3.48 4.89 11.46
CA SER A 131 4.28 5.47 12.55
C SER A 131 5.05 4.38 13.30
N GLY A 132 4.37 3.30 13.70
CA GLY A 132 5.01 2.16 14.36
C GLY A 132 6.12 1.56 13.50
N LEU A 133 5.84 1.26 12.23
CA LEU A 133 6.83 0.69 11.30
C LEU A 133 8.01 1.64 11.06
N LYS A 134 7.77 2.95 10.94
CA LYS A 134 8.82 3.96 10.78
C LYS A 134 9.85 3.93 11.90
N HIS A 135 9.43 3.64 13.12
CA HIS A 135 10.28 3.67 14.31
C HIS A 135 10.86 2.30 14.70
N PHE A 136 10.11 1.22 14.45
CA PHE A 136 10.45 -0.11 14.97
C PHE A 136 10.80 -1.15 13.89
N ALA A 137 10.69 -0.81 12.59
CA ALA A 137 11.02 -1.71 11.49
C ALA A 137 12.08 -1.10 10.53
N PRO A 138 13.33 -0.86 10.98
CA PRO A 138 14.35 -0.21 10.15
C PRO A 138 14.75 -1.02 8.91
N HIS A 139 14.51 -2.33 8.93
CA HIS A 139 14.72 -3.25 7.80
C HIS A 139 13.68 -3.10 6.69
N LEU A 140 12.51 -2.51 6.98
CA LEU A 140 11.38 -2.46 6.08
C LEU A 140 11.24 -1.08 5.41
N LYS A 141 11.01 -1.08 4.10
CA LYS A 141 10.54 0.12 3.38
C LYS A 141 9.02 0.11 3.34
N THR A 142 8.40 1.27 3.51
CA THR A 142 6.95 1.44 3.41
C THR A 142 6.57 2.42 2.30
N ILE A 143 5.58 2.06 1.50
CA ILE A 143 4.98 2.95 0.49
C ILE A 143 3.48 3.05 0.78
N SER A 144 2.95 4.27 0.78
CA SER A 144 1.51 4.51 0.64
C SER A 144 1.20 4.84 -0.81
N LEU A 145 0.30 4.07 -1.44
CA LEU A 145 -0.21 4.38 -2.78
C LEU A 145 -1.62 4.95 -2.76
N ASP A 146 -2.13 5.42 -1.63
CA ASP A 146 -3.40 6.16 -1.58
C ASP A 146 -3.27 7.56 -2.20
N ASN A 147 -4.40 8.17 -2.57
CA ASN A 147 -4.44 9.54 -3.14
C ASN A 147 -4.21 10.67 -2.10
N VAL A 148 -3.91 10.29 -0.85
CA VAL A 148 -3.70 11.20 0.27
C VAL A 148 -2.31 10.97 0.87
N TYR A 149 -1.65 12.06 1.24
CA TYR A 149 -0.28 12.03 1.73
C TYR A 149 -0.21 11.40 3.13
N GLN A 150 0.58 10.32 3.23
CA GLN A 150 0.88 9.61 4.46
C GLN A 150 2.30 9.97 4.93
N PRO A 151 2.45 10.92 5.87
CA PRO A 151 3.77 11.42 6.26
C PRO A 151 4.61 10.40 7.02
N ASN A 152 3.99 9.37 7.61
CA ASN A 152 4.70 8.31 8.32
C ASN A 152 5.17 7.15 7.42
N ALA A 153 4.76 7.12 6.15
CA ALA A 153 5.37 6.19 5.19
C ALA A 153 6.83 6.59 4.90
N ARG A 154 7.59 5.69 4.28
CA ARG A 154 8.88 6.07 3.69
C ARG A 154 8.68 6.86 2.39
N TRP A 155 7.68 6.47 1.61
CA TRP A 155 7.25 7.16 0.40
C TRP A 155 5.72 7.22 0.32
N SER A 156 5.19 8.31 -0.22
CA SER A 156 3.74 8.49 -0.42
C SER A 156 3.48 9.35 -1.64
N PHE A 157 2.37 9.12 -2.34
CA PHE A 157 1.82 10.17 -3.19
C PHE A 157 1.46 11.40 -2.35
N SER A 158 1.49 12.57 -2.98
CA SER A 158 0.90 13.78 -2.39
C SER A 158 -0.63 13.68 -2.37
N ASN A 159 -1.29 14.67 -1.75
CA ASN A 159 -2.72 14.84 -1.91
C ASN A 159 -3.01 15.10 -3.40
N ILE A 160 -3.70 14.19 -4.06
CA ILE A 160 -4.03 14.24 -5.49
C ILE A 160 -5.51 13.91 -5.71
N SER A 161 -6.05 14.36 -6.83
CA SER A 161 -7.43 14.04 -7.21
C SER A 161 -7.58 12.54 -7.48
N ILE A 162 -8.80 12.01 -7.38
CA ILE A 162 -9.10 10.62 -7.76
C ILE A 162 -8.68 10.36 -9.22
N LYS A 163 -8.91 11.32 -10.12
CA LYS A 163 -8.51 11.22 -11.53
C LYS A 163 -6.99 11.04 -11.68
N ASP A 164 -6.19 11.88 -11.02
CA ASP A 164 -4.73 11.79 -11.08
C ASP A 164 -4.22 10.50 -10.42
N TRP A 165 -4.90 10.07 -9.37
CA TRP A 165 -4.60 8.81 -8.71
C TRP A 165 -4.79 7.61 -9.63
N ILE A 166 -5.92 7.54 -10.35
CA ILE A 166 -6.18 6.49 -11.35
C ILE A 166 -5.10 6.50 -12.43
N MET A 167 -4.76 7.66 -12.98
CA MET A 167 -3.69 7.78 -13.98
C MET A 167 -2.35 7.27 -13.46
N ASN A 168 -2.01 7.59 -12.20
CA ASN A 168 -0.79 7.10 -11.56
C ASN A 168 -0.81 5.59 -11.35
N LEU A 169 -1.91 5.01 -10.85
CA LEU A 169 -2.06 3.57 -10.67
C LEU A 169 -1.96 2.82 -11.99
N LYS A 170 -2.67 3.29 -13.03
CA LYS A 170 -2.60 2.72 -14.39
C LYS A 170 -1.19 2.79 -14.96
N SER A 171 -0.48 3.90 -14.77
CA SER A 171 0.93 4.03 -15.19
C SER A 171 1.84 3.01 -14.49
N ILE A 172 1.64 2.77 -13.18
CA ILE A 172 2.39 1.75 -12.44
C ILE A 172 2.06 0.34 -12.93
N ILE A 173 0.78 0.02 -13.13
CA ILE A 173 0.32 -1.28 -13.63
C ILE A 173 0.76 -1.49 -15.10
N GLY A 174 1.02 -0.41 -15.83
CA GLY A 174 1.25 -0.44 -17.27
C GLY A 174 -0.07 -0.66 -18.01
N ASN A 175 -0.21 -0.04 -19.19
CA ASN A 175 -1.37 -0.23 -20.04
C ASN A 175 -1.48 -1.72 -20.43
N GLN A 176 -2.38 -2.46 -19.78
CA GLN A 176 -2.92 -3.69 -20.34
C GLN A 176 -3.96 -3.23 -21.37
N GLU A 177 -3.51 -2.99 -22.61
CA GLU A 177 -4.43 -3.05 -23.74
C GLU A 177 -4.88 -4.51 -23.86
N THR A 178 -6.08 -4.81 -23.38
CA THR A 178 -6.87 -5.96 -23.86
C THR A 178 -7.39 -5.70 -25.25
#